data_AF-A0A354DM02-F1
#
_entry.id   AF-A0A354DM02-F1
#
_cell.length_a   1.000
_cell.length_b   1.000
_cell.length_c   1.000
_cell.angle_alpha   90.00
_cell.angle_beta   90.00
_cell.angle_gamma   90.00
#
_symmetry.space_group_name_H-M   'P 1'
#
loop_
_entity.id
_entity.type
_entity.pdbx_description
1 polymer ?
#
loop_
_entity_poly.entity_id
_entity_poly.type
_entity_poly.pdbx_seq_one_letter_code
_entity_poly.pdbx_strand_id
1 'polypeptide(L)'
;MKTLLTSILFALVIIIPFLILKIYFSLWSSISISLIFSLILFGLYSHKLCKESEIIKLSIGTGTLFIIFSWVGIKLFPPTKIRDLGDIIMPYFNSFFTGLIIIAFFLLVGIIIKKRSES
;
A
#
# COMPACT_ATOMS: atom_id res chain seq x y z
N MET A 1 8.64 17.80 -2.54
CA MET A 1 9.17 17.03 -1.39
C MET A 1 8.09 16.59 -0.41
N LYS A 2 7.14 17.46 0.00
CA LYS A 2 6.06 17.10 0.95
C LYS A 2 5.22 15.87 0.52
N THR A 3 4.89 15.76 -0.77
CA THR A 3 4.11 14.63 -1.33
C THR A 3 4.85 13.30 -1.33
N LEU A 4 6.17 13.31 -1.54
CA LEU A 4 6.98 12.09 -1.48
C LEU A 4 7.12 11.60 -0.03
N LEU A 5 7.41 12.51 0.90
CA LEU A 5 7.51 12.17 2.33
C LEU A 5 6.20 11.60 2.87
N THR A 6 5.06 12.21 2.50
CA THR A 6 3.74 11.71 2.90
C THR A 6 3.43 10.35 2.27
N SER A 7 3.79 10.13 1.01
CA SER A 7 3.67 8.80 0.37
C SER A 7 4.53 7.74 1.09
N ILE A 8 5.74 8.09 1.52
CA ILE A 8 6.60 7.20 2.33
C ILE A 8 5.93 6.87 3.66
N LEU A 9 5.40 7.87 4.36
CA LEU A 9 4.69 7.65 5.63
C LEU A 9 3.50 6.72 5.45
N PHE A 10 2.69 6.92 4.40
CA PHE A 10 1.57 6.03 4.11
C PHE A 10 2.01 4.60 3.75
N ALA A 11 3.08 4.45 2.97
CA ALA A 11 3.64 3.14 2.68
C ALA A 11 4.13 2.43 3.96
N LEU A 12 4.79 3.15 4.87
CA LEU A 12 5.21 2.62 6.17
C LEU A 12 4.02 2.24 7.07
N VAL A 13 2.96 3.04 7.06
CA VAL A 13 1.70 2.76 7.77
C VAL A 13 1.01 1.49 7.25
N ILE A 14 1.25 1.10 5.99
CA ILE A 14 0.79 -0.20 5.49
C ILE A 14 1.74 -1.31 5.93
N ILE A 15 3.05 -1.12 5.75
CA ILE A 15 4.05 -2.17 5.91
C ILE A 15 4.27 -2.56 7.37
N ILE A 16 4.39 -1.60 8.28
CA ILE A 16 4.71 -1.89 9.69
C ILE A 16 3.59 -2.71 10.34
N PRO A 17 2.30 -2.33 10.25
CA PRO A 17 1.21 -3.15 10.77
C PRO A 17 1.12 -4.49 10.05
N PHE A 18 1.40 -4.54 8.74
CA PHE A 18 1.38 -5.79 7.99
C PHE A 18 2.40 -6.78 8.56
N LEU A 19 3.65 -6.34 8.77
CA LEU A 19 4.71 -7.18 9.33
C LEU A 19 4.36 -7.70 10.72
N ILE A 20 3.81 -6.84 11.59
CA ILE A 20 3.38 -7.23 12.95
C ILE A 20 2.22 -8.23 12.88
N LEU A 21 1.19 -7.95 12.09
CA LEU A 21 0.01 -8.81 11.95
C LEU A 21 0.34 -10.14 11.30
N LYS A 22 1.34 -10.18 10.41
CA LYS A 22 1.74 -11.42 9.71
C LYS A 22 2.27 -12.49 10.67
N ILE A 23 2.76 -12.10 11.85
CA ILE A 23 3.20 -13.01 12.92
C ILE A 23 2.02 -13.84 13.45
N TYR A 24 0.82 -13.23 13.52
CA TYR A 24 -0.36 -13.83 14.16
C TYR A 24 -1.42 -14.29 13.16
N PHE A 25 -1.48 -13.69 11.96
CA PHE A 25 -2.56 -13.88 11.00
C PHE A 25 -2.09 -14.38 9.63
N SER A 26 -3.05 -14.86 8.83
CA SER A 26 -2.83 -15.24 7.43
C SER A 26 -2.38 -14.04 6.59
N LEU A 27 -1.67 -14.29 5.48
CA LEU A 27 -1.18 -13.23 4.58
C LEU A 27 -2.29 -12.24 4.19
N TRP A 28 -3.43 -12.76 3.73
CA TRP A 28 -4.55 -11.96 3.26
C TRP A 28 -5.22 -11.18 4.39
N SER A 29 -5.37 -11.78 5.57
CA SER A 29 -5.93 -11.09 6.74
C SER A 29 -5.04 -9.93 7.18
N SER A 30 -3.72 -10.14 7.25
CA SER A 30 -2.76 -9.10 7.60
C SER A 30 -2.78 -7.95 6.60
N ILE A 31 -2.77 -8.26 5.29
CA ILE A 31 -2.84 -7.24 4.23
C ILE A 31 -4.13 -6.44 4.35
N SER A 32 -5.29 -7.10 4.46
CA SER A 32 -6.59 -6.43 4.53
C SER A 32 -6.70 -5.50 5.73
N ILE A 33 -6.26 -5.92 6.92
CA ILE A 33 -6.31 -5.09 8.12
C ILE A 33 -5.38 -3.88 7.99
N SER A 34 -4.15 -4.08 7.49
CA SER A 34 -3.21 -2.97 7.27
C SER A 34 -3.71 -1.98 6.21
N LEU A 35 -4.34 -2.49 5.16
CA LEU A 35 -4.96 -1.68 4.12
C LEU A 35 -6.10 -0.84 4.69
N ILE A 36 -7.03 -1.45 5.44
CA ILE A 36 -8.15 -0.75 6.09
C ILE A 36 -7.62 0.36 7.01
N PHE A 37 -6.63 0.06 7.85
CA PHE A 37 -6.04 1.04 8.74
C PHE A 37 -5.43 2.22 7.96
N SER A 38 -4.69 1.94 6.89
CA SER A 38 -4.11 2.97 6.03
C SER A 38 -5.15 3.80 5.30
N LEU A 39 -6.27 3.20 4.88
CA LEU A 39 -7.38 3.89 4.22
C LEU A 39 -8.12 4.81 5.18
N ILE A 40 -8.30 4.41 6.44
CA ILE A 40 -8.89 5.27 7.47
C ILE A 40 -8.01 6.51 7.68
N LEU A 41 -6.70 6.30 7.88
CA LEU A 41 -5.75 7.41 8.04
C LEU A 41 -5.67 8.29 6.78
N PHE A 42 -5.72 7.68 5.61
CA PHE A 42 -5.74 8.41 4.35
C PHE A 42 -7.01 9.22 4.22
N GLY A 43 -8.16 8.68 4.60
CA GLY A 43 -9.42 9.41 4.61
C GLY A 43 -9.36 10.65 5.50
N LEU A 44 -8.89 10.49 6.74
CA LEU A 44 -8.69 11.60 7.68
C LEU A 44 -7.71 12.64 7.15
N TYR A 45 -6.64 12.21 6.49
CA TYR A 45 -5.64 13.11 5.91
C TYR A 45 -6.16 13.82 4.65
N SER A 46 -6.93 13.12 3.82
CA SER A 46 -7.40 13.60 2.52
C SER A 46 -8.37 14.77 2.62
N HIS A 47 -9.05 14.96 3.76
CA HIS A 47 -9.81 16.18 4.05
C HIS A 47 -8.96 17.46 3.99
N LYS A 48 -7.62 17.36 4.12
CA LYS A 48 -6.69 18.50 3.99
C LYS A 48 -6.14 18.67 2.57
N LEU A 49 -6.42 17.74 1.66
CA LEU A 49 -5.93 17.76 0.29
C LEU A 49 -6.97 18.46 -0.60
N CYS A 50 -6.63 19.66 -1.09
CA CYS A 50 -7.55 20.44 -1.93
C CYS A 50 -7.51 20.06 -3.43
N LYS A 51 -6.52 19.29 -3.90
CA LYS A 51 -6.30 19.05 -5.34
C LYS A 51 -6.34 17.57 -5.70
N GLU A 52 -7.09 17.22 -6.75
CA GLU A 52 -7.10 15.87 -7.35
C GLU A 52 -5.70 15.36 -7.68
N SER A 53 -4.86 16.24 -8.24
CA SER A 53 -3.49 15.88 -8.59
C SER A 53 -2.66 15.44 -7.38
N GLU A 54 -2.98 15.90 -6.16
CA GLU A 54 -2.28 15.47 -4.94
C GLU A 54 -2.77 14.12 -4.46
N ILE A 55 -4.08 13.86 -4.54
CA ILE A 55 -4.68 12.55 -4.29
C ILE A 55 -4.04 11.51 -5.21
N ILE A 56 -4.04 11.76 -6.52
CA ILE A 56 -3.48 10.85 -7.52
C ILE A 56 -1.99 10.57 -7.25
N LYS A 57 -1.19 11.62 -7.01
CA LYS A 57 0.24 11.47 -6.71
C LYS A 57 0.47 10.66 -5.43
N LEU A 58 -0.34 10.88 -4.39
CA LEU A 58 -0.19 10.16 -3.13
C LEU A 58 -0.59 8.69 -3.28
N SER A 59 -1.69 8.39 -3.97
CA SER A 59 -2.14 7.02 -4.22
C SER A 59 -1.12 6.23 -5.02
N ILE A 60 -0.64 6.79 -6.14
CA ILE A 60 0.41 6.16 -6.97
C ILE A 60 1.70 6.02 -6.17
N GLY A 61 2.14 7.10 -5.51
CA GLY A 61 3.37 7.10 -4.73
C GLY A 61 3.38 6.04 -3.62
N THR A 62 2.27 5.93 -2.87
CA THR A 62 2.12 4.95 -1.79
C THR A 62 2.19 3.52 -2.33
N GLY A 63 1.45 3.22 -3.40
CA GLY A 63 1.46 1.88 -4.00
C GLY A 63 2.80 1.51 -4.64
N THR A 64 3.45 2.44 -5.34
CA THR A 64 4.79 2.21 -5.91
C THR A 64 5.82 1.98 -4.81
N LEU A 65 5.80 2.77 -3.74
CA LEU A 65 6.71 2.58 -2.60
C LEU A 65 6.45 1.26 -1.89
N PHE A 66 5.18 0.84 -1.75
CA PHE A 66 4.85 -0.48 -1.23
C PHE A 66 5.46 -1.60 -2.08
N ILE A 67 5.38 -1.53 -3.41
CA ILE A 67 6.00 -2.50 -4.32
C ILE A 67 7.51 -2.54 -4.10
N ILE A 68 8.18 -1.38 -4.09
CA ILE A 68 9.63 -1.29 -3.91
C ILE A 68 10.05 -1.91 -2.56
N PHE A 69 9.40 -1.52 -1.46
CA PHE A 69 9.73 -2.04 -0.14
C PHE A 69 9.45 -3.54 -0.01
N SER A 70 8.36 -4.02 -0.60
CA SER A 70 8.03 -5.45 -0.62
C SER A 70 9.05 -6.26 -1.42
N TRP A 71 9.48 -5.76 -2.58
CA TRP A 71 10.52 -6.40 -3.40
C TRP A 71 11.86 -6.46 -2.67
N VAL A 72 12.24 -5.36 -2.00
CA VAL A 72 13.43 -5.33 -1.12
C VAL A 72 13.28 -6.36 0.00
N GLY A 73 12.10 -6.46 0.62
CA GLY A 73 11.79 -7.46 1.64
C GLY A 73 11.94 -8.90 1.15
N ILE A 74 11.40 -9.23 -0.03
CA ILE A 74 11.52 -10.56 -0.66
C ILE A 74 13.00 -10.89 -0.93
N LYS A 75 13.79 -9.91 -1.39
CA LYS A 75 15.21 -10.11 -1.65
C LYS A 75 16.03 -10.33 -0.37
N LEU A 76 15.69 -9.62 0.71
CA LEU A 76 16.37 -9.74 2.01
C LEU A 76 15.96 -11.01 2.76
N PHE A 77 14.70 -11.43 2.61
CA PHE A 77 14.12 -12.59 3.29
C PHE A 77 13.46 -13.52 2.25
N PRO A 78 14.26 -14.25 1.46
CA PRO A 78 13.74 -15.11 0.42
C PRO A 78 12.90 -16.28 1.00
N PRO A 79 11.93 -16.80 0.24
CA PRO A 79 11.15 -17.96 0.66
C PRO A 79 12.05 -19.18 0.91
N THR A 80 11.77 -19.92 1.99
CA THR A 80 12.62 -21.01 2.49
C THR A 80 12.61 -22.27 1.63
N LYS A 81 11.63 -22.44 0.74
CA LYS A 81 11.54 -23.56 -0.20
C LYS A 81 11.41 -23.00 -1.61
N ILE A 82 12.42 -23.27 -2.43
CA ILE A 82 12.45 -22.94 -3.85
C ILE A 82 12.45 -24.27 -4.60
N ARG A 83 11.33 -24.62 -5.26
CA ARG A 83 11.23 -25.86 -6.06
C ARG A 83 11.41 -25.58 -7.54
N ASP A 84 10.92 -24.42 -8.00
CA ASP A 84 10.97 -24.01 -9.39
C ASP A 84 11.15 -22.49 -9.54
N LEU A 85 11.25 -22.04 -10.79
CA LEU A 85 11.33 -20.61 -11.12
C LEU A 85 10.06 -19.85 -10.70
N GLY A 86 8.91 -20.55 -10.65
CA GLY A 86 7.63 -20.01 -10.18
C GLY A 86 7.72 -19.53 -8.73
N ASP A 87 8.29 -20.35 -7.84
CA ASP A 87 8.48 -20.01 -6.42
C ASP A 87 9.36 -18.74 -6.23
N ILE A 88 10.23 -18.42 -7.20
CA ILE A 88 11.07 -17.22 -7.19
C ILE A 88 10.30 -15.99 -7.67
N ILE A 89 9.56 -16.11 -8.78
CA ILE A 89 8.92 -14.97 -9.45
C ILE A 89 7.57 -14.61 -8.80
N MET A 90 6.83 -15.61 -8.33
CA MET A 90 5.47 -15.45 -7.81
C MET A 90 5.36 -14.43 -6.66
N PRO A 91 6.30 -14.35 -5.69
CA PRO A 91 6.26 -13.32 -4.66
C PRO A 91 6.37 -11.89 -5.21
N TYR A 92 7.21 -11.65 -6.22
CA TYR A 92 7.34 -10.33 -6.86
C TYR A 92 6.09 -9.95 -7.63
N PHE A 93 5.49 -10.93 -8.33
CA PHE A 93 4.24 -10.76 -9.05
C PHE A 93 3.11 -10.42 -8.06
N ASN A 94 2.94 -11.20 -7.00
CA ASN A 94 1.94 -10.94 -5.96
C ASN A 94 2.13 -9.56 -5.32
N SER A 95 3.38 -9.17 -5.04
CA SER A 95 3.69 -7.83 -4.53
C SER A 95 3.27 -6.73 -5.49
N PHE A 96 3.52 -6.91 -6.79
CA PHE A 96 3.12 -5.97 -7.83
C PHE A 96 1.59 -5.83 -7.91
N PHE A 97 0.85 -6.95 -7.98
CA PHE A 97 -0.62 -6.93 -7.97
C PHE A 97 -1.19 -6.29 -6.71
N THR A 98 -0.63 -6.61 -5.55
CA THR A 98 -1.05 -6.02 -4.28
C THR A 98 -0.82 -4.51 -4.27
N GLY A 99 0.32 -4.06 -4.81
CA GLY A 99 0.61 -2.64 -4.99
C GLY A 99 -0.40 -1.93 -5.88
N LEU A 100 -0.77 -2.53 -7.02
CA LEU A 100 -1.81 -1.99 -7.91
C LEU A 100 -3.18 -1.91 -7.21
N ILE A 101 -3.53 -2.92 -6.43
CA ILE A 101 -4.76 -2.93 -5.62
C ILE A 101 -4.74 -1.77 -4.61
N ILE A 102 -3.62 -1.53 -3.92
CA ILE A 102 -3.46 -0.40 -3.01
C ILE A 102 -3.69 0.94 -3.75
N ILE A 103 -3.10 1.11 -4.93
CA ILE A 103 -3.30 2.33 -5.74
C ILE A 103 -4.79 2.53 -6.05
N ALA A 104 -5.46 1.48 -6.53
CA ALA A 104 -6.87 1.54 -6.88
C ALA A 104 -7.75 1.90 -5.68
N PHE A 105 -7.53 1.29 -4.52
CA PHE A 105 -8.29 1.58 -3.31
C PHE A 105 -8.07 3.02 -2.81
N PHE A 106 -6.83 3.50 -2.78
CA PHE A 106 -6.53 4.86 -2.37
C PHE A 106 -7.14 5.89 -3.33
N LEU A 107 -7.10 5.62 -4.64
CA LEU A 107 -7.74 6.48 -5.64
C LEU A 107 -9.26 6.52 -5.44
N LEU A 108 -9.90 5.36 -5.30
CA LEU A 108 -11.35 5.27 -5.08
C LEU A 108 -11.78 6.04 -3.84
N VAL A 109 -11.11 5.81 -2.71
CA VAL A 109 -11.42 6.51 -1.45
C VAL A 109 -11.17 8.02 -1.59
N GLY A 110 -10.08 8.42 -2.23
CA GLY A 110 -9.76 9.83 -2.46
C GLY A 110 -10.81 10.56 -3.30
N ILE A 111 -11.29 9.92 -4.37
CA ILE A 111 -12.36 10.46 -5.24
C ILE A 111 -13.68 10.57 -4.46
N ILE A 112 -14.06 9.54 -3.70
CA ILE A 112 -15.29 9.55 -2.89
C ILE A 112 -15.27 10.71 -1.88
N ILE A 113 -14.13 10.91 -1.20
CA ILE A 113 -14.00 11.98 -0.20
C ILE A 113 -14.04 13.36 -0.84
N LYS A 114 -13.34 13.55 -1.96
CA LYS A 114 -13.37 14.81 -2.70
C LYS A 114 -14.79 15.17 -3.13
N LYS A 115 -15.50 14.22 -3.75
CA LYS A 115 -16.88 14.42 -4.20
C LYS A 115 -17.81 14.82 -3.04
N ARG A 116 -17.61 14.25 -1.84
CA ARG A 116 -18.36 14.60 -0.63
C ARG A 116 -18.01 15.99 -0.08
N SER A 117 -16.80 16.48 -0.31
CA SER A 117 -16.39 17.83 0.13
C SER A 117 -16.91 18.95 -0.79
N GLU A 118 -17.34 18.61 -2.02
CA GLU A 118 -17.84 19.55 -3.01
C GLU A 118 -19.38 19.64 -3.05
N SER A 119 -20.09 18.75 -2.35
CA SER A 119 -21.57 18.77 -2.20
C SER A 119 -22.01 19.42 -0.91
#